data_AF-A0A1I5PTH9-F1
#
_entry.id   AF-A0A1I5PTH9-F1
#
_cell.length_a   1.000
_cell.length_b   1.000
_cell.length_c   1.000
_cell.angle_alpha   90.00
_cell.angle_beta   90.00
_cell.angle_gamma   90.00
#
_symmetry.space_group_name_H-M   'P 1'
#
loop_
_entity.id
_entity.type
_entity.pdbx_description
1 polymer ?
#
loop_
_entity_poly.entity_id
_entity_poly.type
_entity_poly.pdbx_seq_one_letter_code
_entity_poly.pdbx_strand_id
1 'polypeptide(L)'
;MFEQYAKLVPNAVPKPISYDAENYIMVRKAVPESWAMWKSRLLNGEMNYRVAEKAITALCTVHNETAHSAEIARRFHNQQFFYDLRIEPYIQHVLKKYPQFAKKGAAVMTFLTTERSVLIHGDYSPKNILVKDDGICILDMEVACYGNPCFDVAFFSNHFLLKAVKHPEWSHGYLELLSYMMRLYFDRVTCVEPTLLERQAIQTLGFLLLARVDGKSPVEYLTAAQDQNLVREAASEILCQDFSTYQQAISLLVRKIDDKEPSL
;
A
#
# COMPACT_ATOMS: atom_id res chain seq x y z
N MET A 1 -9.81 10.24 11.96
CA MET A 1 -9.73 8.85 11.45
C MET A 1 -9.55 7.82 12.56
N PHE A 2 -8.62 8.00 13.50
CA PHE A 2 -8.35 7.04 14.59
C PHE A 2 -9.61 6.49 15.28
N GLU A 3 -10.63 7.32 15.52
CA GLU A 3 -11.91 6.88 16.08
C GLU A 3 -12.62 5.81 15.24
N GLN A 4 -12.59 5.93 13.91
CA GLN A 4 -13.22 4.96 13.00
C GLN A 4 -12.48 3.64 13.04
N TYR A 5 -11.14 3.66 12.96
CA TYR A 5 -10.36 2.44 13.12
C TYR A 5 -10.52 1.84 14.52
N ALA A 6 -10.57 2.64 15.58
CA ALA A 6 -10.77 2.14 16.95
C ALA A 6 -12.15 1.49 17.13
N LYS A 7 -13.16 1.92 16.37
CA LYS A 7 -14.48 1.28 16.33
C LYS A 7 -14.47 -0.03 15.56
N LEU A 8 -13.85 -0.05 14.37
CA LEU A 8 -13.93 -1.16 13.42
C LEU A 8 -12.90 -2.26 13.68
N VAL A 9 -11.70 -1.87 14.13
CA VAL A 9 -10.55 -2.75 14.39
C VAL A 9 -9.92 -2.40 15.75
N PRO A 10 -10.66 -2.49 16.87
CA PRO A 10 -10.27 -1.95 18.17
C PRO A 10 -8.93 -2.50 18.71
N ASN A 11 -8.56 -3.71 18.33
CA ASN A 11 -7.32 -4.36 18.76
C ASN A 11 -6.11 -4.03 17.87
N ALA A 12 -6.32 -3.27 16.79
CA ALA A 12 -5.32 -2.99 15.77
C ALA A 12 -4.88 -1.53 15.73
N VAL A 13 -5.32 -0.66 16.64
CA VAL A 13 -4.92 0.76 16.70
C VAL A 13 -4.72 1.25 18.13
N PRO A 14 -3.87 2.27 18.35
CA PRO A 14 -3.75 2.89 19.65
C PRO A 14 -5.00 3.72 19.96
N LYS A 15 -5.51 3.62 21.19
CA LYS A 15 -6.66 4.42 21.63
C LYS A 15 -6.24 5.90 21.76
N PRO A 16 -6.94 6.84 21.08
CA PRO A 16 -6.74 8.27 21.33
C PRO A 16 -7.22 8.64 22.73
N ILE A 17 -6.50 9.55 23.39
CA ILE A 17 -6.81 10.06 24.73
C ILE A 17 -7.47 11.45 24.60
N SER A 18 -6.89 12.33 23.79
CA SER A 18 -7.43 13.66 23.52
C SER A 18 -6.97 14.17 22.16
N TYR A 19 -7.71 15.15 21.64
CA TYR A 19 -7.38 15.87 20.41
C TYR A 19 -7.66 17.36 20.61
N ASP A 20 -6.64 18.18 20.37
CA ASP A 20 -6.72 19.64 20.29
C ASP A 20 -6.74 20.03 18.82
N ALA A 21 -7.91 20.46 18.35
CA ALA A 21 -8.13 20.82 16.95
C ALA A 21 -7.51 22.17 16.58
N GLU A 22 -7.34 23.09 17.54
CA GLU A 22 -6.78 24.42 17.28
C GLU A 22 -5.27 24.34 17.05
N ASN A 23 -4.60 23.47 17.81
CA ASN A 23 -3.15 23.29 17.75
C ASN A 23 -2.72 22.05 16.95
N TYR A 24 -3.66 21.27 16.41
CA TYR A 24 -3.42 20.01 15.69
C TYR A 24 -2.65 18.96 16.51
N ILE A 25 -2.93 18.89 17.82
CA ILE A 25 -2.24 17.97 18.74
C ILE A 25 -3.13 16.79 19.06
N MET A 26 -2.63 15.57 18.87
CA MET A 26 -3.30 14.34 19.31
C MET A 26 -2.48 13.65 20.38
N VAL A 27 -3.10 13.42 21.54
CA VAL A 27 -2.52 12.61 22.63
C VAL A 27 -3.12 11.22 22.55
N ARG A 28 -2.27 10.19 22.60
CA ARG A 28 -2.68 8.79 22.58
C ARG A 28 -1.81 7.95 23.51
N LYS A 29 -2.28 6.76 23.86
CA LYS A 29 -1.45 5.82 24.61
C LYS A 29 -0.22 5.43 23.77
N ALA A 30 0.96 5.51 24.36
CA ALA A 30 2.18 5.01 23.76
C ALA A 30 2.08 3.49 23.55
N VAL A 31 2.51 3.02 22.38
CA VAL A 31 2.65 1.58 22.15
C VAL A 31 3.88 1.10 22.92
N PRO A 32 3.83 0.00 23.68
CA PRO A 32 4.96 -0.43 24.50
C PRO A 32 6.23 -0.67 23.67
N GLU A 33 7.41 -0.36 24.22
CA GLU A 33 8.71 -0.52 23.54
C GLU A 33 8.99 -1.96 23.06
N SER A 34 8.34 -2.96 23.66
CA SER A 34 8.41 -4.36 23.20
C SER A 34 7.82 -4.61 21.80
N TRP A 35 7.12 -3.64 21.20
CA TRP A 35 6.60 -3.72 19.84
C TRP A 35 7.62 -3.19 18.85
N ALA A 36 7.76 -3.86 17.71
CA ALA A 36 8.71 -3.48 16.67
C ALA A 36 8.00 -3.07 15.38
N MET A 37 8.63 -2.20 14.59
CA MET A 37 8.13 -1.84 13.26
C MET A 37 8.10 -3.07 12.35
N TRP A 38 6.97 -3.35 11.70
CA TRP A 38 6.86 -4.50 10.79
C TRP A 38 7.82 -4.38 9.62
N LYS A 39 8.07 -3.15 9.12
CA LYS A 39 9.14 -2.87 8.13
C LYS A 39 10.47 -3.47 8.58
N SER A 40 10.91 -3.24 9.81
CA SER A 40 12.19 -3.72 10.32
C SER A 40 12.23 -5.24 10.46
N ARG A 41 11.14 -5.85 10.94
CA ARG A 41 10.98 -7.32 11.02
C ARG A 41 11.11 -7.96 9.64
N LEU A 42 10.38 -7.42 8.66
CA LEU A 42 10.45 -7.89 7.28
C LEU A 42 11.89 -7.77 6.74
N LEU A 43 12.56 -6.63 6.91
CA LEU A 43 13.95 -6.45 6.47
C LEU A 43 14.97 -7.39 7.15
N ASN A 44 14.60 -8.05 8.24
CA ASN A 44 15.38 -9.09 8.91
C ASN A 44 14.96 -10.52 8.50
N GLY A 45 14.09 -10.67 7.51
CA GLY A 45 13.59 -11.96 7.03
C GLY A 45 12.45 -12.54 7.85
N GLU A 46 11.90 -11.80 8.83
CA GLU A 46 10.84 -12.29 9.71
C GLU A 46 9.46 -12.14 9.05
N MET A 47 8.97 -13.24 8.47
CA MET A 47 7.68 -13.32 7.77
C MET A 47 6.65 -14.09 8.60
N ASN A 48 5.86 -13.37 9.40
CA ASN A 48 4.76 -13.94 10.18
C ASN A 48 3.42 -13.86 9.41
N TYR A 49 2.88 -15.01 9.00
CA TYR A 49 1.61 -15.12 8.29
C TYR A 49 0.38 -14.67 9.12
N ARG A 50 0.41 -14.82 10.45
CA ARG A 50 -0.68 -14.35 11.33
C ARG A 50 -0.73 -12.83 11.42
N VAL A 51 0.44 -12.18 11.45
CA VAL A 51 0.56 -10.71 11.35
C VAL A 51 0.04 -10.24 10.01
N ALA A 52 0.46 -10.88 8.92
CA ALA A 52 0.03 -10.57 7.55
C ALA A 52 -1.50 -10.69 7.38
N GLU A 53 -2.09 -11.78 7.86
CA GLU A 53 -3.54 -12.00 7.87
C GLU A 53 -4.27 -10.89 8.63
N LYS A 54 -3.82 -10.55 9.85
CA LYS A 54 -4.46 -9.52 10.66
C LYS A 54 -4.36 -8.14 10.01
N ALA A 55 -3.21 -7.81 9.41
CA ALA A 55 -3.03 -6.53 8.73
C ALA A 55 -4.01 -6.40 7.56
N ILE A 56 -4.01 -7.38 6.65
CA ILE A 56 -4.87 -7.29 5.46
C ILE A 56 -6.36 -7.41 5.81
N THR A 57 -6.71 -8.21 6.83
CA THR A 57 -8.08 -8.32 7.33
C THR A 57 -8.53 -6.99 7.93
N ALA A 58 -7.69 -6.32 8.72
CA ALA A 58 -8.02 -5.01 9.27
C ALA A 58 -8.28 -3.96 8.18
N LEU A 59 -7.45 -3.93 7.13
CA LEU A 59 -7.67 -3.05 5.98
C LEU A 59 -9.00 -3.36 5.28
N CYS A 60 -9.25 -4.64 4.97
CA CYS A 60 -10.47 -5.10 4.32
C CYS A 60 -11.73 -4.76 5.15
N THR A 61 -11.69 -4.98 6.47
CA THR A 61 -12.77 -4.60 7.40
C THR A 61 -13.06 -3.12 7.33
N VAL A 62 -12.04 -2.25 7.39
CA VAL A 62 -12.26 -0.80 7.31
C VAL A 62 -12.87 -0.42 5.96
N HIS A 63 -12.38 -0.97 4.85
CA HIS A 63 -12.93 -0.70 3.54
C HIS A 63 -14.41 -1.11 3.42
N ASN A 64 -14.74 -2.34 3.81
CA ASN A 64 -16.12 -2.85 3.74
C ASN A 64 -17.07 -2.07 4.66
N GLU A 65 -16.67 -1.80 5.90
CA GLU A 65 -17.55 -1.17 6.91
C GLU A 65 -17.73 0.34 6.71
N THR A 66 -16.84 0.99 5.96
CA THR A 66 -16.97 2.41 5.61
C THR A 66 -17.50 2.64 4.21
N ALA A 67 -17.79 1.56 3.49
CA ALA A 67 -18.24 1.59 2.11
C ALA A 67 -19.53 2.39 1.94
N HIS A 68 -19.54 3.30 0.97
CA HIS A 68 -20.73 4.07 0.56
C HIS A 68 -21.39 4.88 1.70
N SER A 69 -20.67 5.11 2.80
CA SER A 69 -21.19 5.86 3.95
C SER A 69 -21.17 7.36 3.67
N ALA A 70 -22.36 7.95 3.53
CA ALA A 70 -22.51 9.39 3.35
C ALA A 70 -21.91 10.21 4.53
N GLU A 71 -21.95 9.66 5.75
CA GLU A 71 -21.34 10.31 6.91
C GLU A 71 -19.81 10.37 6.77
N ILE A 72 -19.18 9.25 6.43
CA ILE A 72 -17.73 9.16 6.22
C ILE A 72 -17.33 10.03 5.03
N ALA A 73 -18.06 9.95 3.91
CA ALA A 73 -17.83 10.76 2.73
C ALA A 73 -17.81 12.26 3.05
N ARG A 74 -18.79 12.74 3.85
CA ARG A 74 -18.84 14.14 4.29
C ARG A 74 -17.71 14.49 5.25
N ARG A 75 -17.41 13.64 6.24
CA ARG A 75 -16.37 13.90 7.26
C ARG A 75 -14.96 13.89 6.67
N PHE A 76 -14.69 13.05 5.67
CA PHE A 76 -13.37 12.83 5.08
C PHE A 76 -13.33 13.26 3.59
N HIS A 77 -14.12 14.25 3.20
CA HIS A 77 -14.25 14.70 1.81
C HIS A 77 -12.98 15.34 1.23
N ASN A 78 -12.13 15.91 2.08
CA ASN A 78 -10.93 16.62 1.65
C ASN A 78 -9.83 15.62 1.22
N GLN A 79 -9.47 15.66 -0.06
CA GLN A 79 -8.43 14.81 -0.64
C GLN A 79 -7.11 15.55 -0.87
N GLN A 80 -6.93 16.77 -0.33
CA GLN A 80 -5.74 17.59 -0.61
C GLN A 80 -4.45 16.87 -0.19
N PHE A 81 -4.38 16.34 1.04
CA PHE A 81 -3.22 15.56 1.48
C PHE A 81 -3.01 14.29 0.67
N PHE A 82 -4.10 13.60 0.28
CA PHE A 82 -3.99 12.45 -0.62
C PHE A 82 -3.42 12.84 -1.98
N TYR A 83 -3.86 13.97 -2.55
CA TYR A 83 -3.35 14.46 -3.82
C TYR A 83 -1.87 14.86 -3.70
N ASP A 84 -1.54 15.75 -2.76
CA ASP A 84 -0.22 16.34 -2.63
C ASP A 84 0.85 15.33 -2.20
N LEU A 85 0.47 14.36 -1.37
CA LEU A 85 1.43 13.40 -0.81
C LEU A 85 1.42 12.05 -1.54
N ARG A 86 0.39 11.73 -2.32
CA ARG A 86 0.30 10.45 -3.05
C ARG A 86 0.15 10.64 -4.55
N ILE A 87 -0.90 11.32 -5.03
CA ILE A 87 -1.16 11.40 -6.47
C ILE A 87 -0.05 12.17 -7.22
N GLU A 88 0.29 13.37 -6.75
CA GLU A 88 1.31 14.20 -7.39
C GLU A 88 2.69 13.52 -7.40
N PRO A 89 3.26 13.10 -6.25
CA PRO A 89 4.61 12.58 -6.22
C PRO A 89 4.75 11.19 -6.84
N TYR A 90 3.70 10.35 -6.77
CA TYR A 90 3.78 8.97 -7.24
C TYR A 90 3.26 8.74 -8.66
N ILE A 91 2.42 9.63 -9.20
CA ILE A 91 1.86 9.44 -10.54
C ILE A 91 2.18 10.65 -11.41
N GLN A 92 1.72 11.85 -11.02
CA GLN A 92 1.86 13.04 -11.87
C GLN A 92 3.32 13.39 -12.14
N HIS A 93 4.18 13.32 -11.12
CA HIS A 93 5.61 13.58 -11.26
C HIS A 93 6.30 12.54 -12.13
N VAL A 94 5.99 11.26 -11.93
CA VAL A 94 6.55 10.14 -12.69
C VAL A 94 6.25 10.29 -14.18
N LEU A 95 5.04 10.73 -14.54
CA LEU A 95 4.65 10.93 -15.95
C LEU A 95 5.52 11.94 -16.70
N LYS A 96 6.22 12.86 -16.01
CA LYS A 96 7.19 13.76 -16.65
C LYS A 96 8.38 13.00 -17.24
N LYS A 97 8.79 11.91 -16.60
CA LYS A 97 9.88 11.02 -17.06
C LYS A 97 9.38 9.89 -17.96
N TYR A 98 8.10 9.52 -17.82
CA TYR A 98 7.46 8.42 -18.55
C TYR A 98 6.26 8.88 -19.40
N PRO A 99 6.46 9.77 -20.40
CA PRO A 99 5.37 10.34 -21.19
C PRO A 99 4.59 9.28 -22.00
N GLN A 100 5.20 8.14 -22.31
CA GLN A 100 4.52 7.01 -22.97
C GLN A 100 3.34 6.46 -22.14
N PHE A 101 3.33 6.68 -20.83
CA PHE A 101 2.25 6.25 -19.94
C PHE A 101 1.25 7.36 -19.61
N ALA A 102 1.34 8.55 -20.23
CA ALA A 102 0.51 9.71 -19.90
C ALA A 102 -0.99 9.42 -19.91
N LYS A 103 -1.51 8.74 -20.94
CA LYS A 103 -2.94 8.37 -21.03
C LYS A 103 -3.35 7.43 -19.89
N LYS A 104 -2.53 6.41 -19.60
CA LYS A 104 -2.82 5.42 -18.54
C LYS A 104 -2.72 6.06 -17.15
N GLY A 105 -1.72 6.91 -16.93
CA GLY A 105 -1.56 7.64 -15.67
C GLY A 105 -2.68 8.65 -15.43
N ALA A 106 -3.13 9.38 -16.46
CA ALA A 106 -4.31 10.24 -16.36
C ALA A 106 -5.57 9.44 -15.98
N ALA A 107 -5.80 8.28 -16.59
CA ALA A 107 -6.91 7.42 -16.24
C ALA A 107 -6.84 6.91 -14.79
N VAL A 108 -5.67 6.47 -14.32
CA VAL A 108 -5.46 6.05 -12.93
C VAL A 108 -5.69 7.21 -11.96
N MET A 109 -5.15 8.41 -12.22
CA MET A 109 -5.36 9.57 -11.36
C MET A 109 -6.85 9.96 -11.27
N THR A 110 -7.55 9.97 -12.41
CA THR A 110 -9.00 10.21 -12.43
C THR A 110 -9.72 9.15 -11.61
N PHE A 111 -9.46 7.87 -11.86
CA PHE A 111 -10.11 6.77 -11.14
C PHE A 111 -9.92 6.87 -9.61
N LEU A 112 -8.69 7.15 -9.15
CA LEU A 112 -8.39 7.30 -7.73
C LEU A 112 -9.05 8.54 -7.08
N THR A 113 -9.29 9.60 -7.85
CA THR A 113 -9.83 10.87 -7.35
C THR A 113 -11.32 11.03 -7.57
N THR A 114 -11.96 10.25 -8.46
CA THR A 114 -13.41 10.32 -8.72
C THR A 114 -14.18 9.14 -8.13
N GLU A 115 -13.66 7.91 -8.25
CA GLU A 115 -14.35 6.70 -7.81
C GLU A 115 -14.09 6.43 -6.32
N ARG A 116 -14.76 7.20 -5.46
CA ARG A 116 -14.57 7.15 -4.00
C ARG A 116 -15.66 6.32 -3.36
N SER A 117 -15.27 5.29 -2.61
CA SER A 117 -16.23 4.38 -2.00
C SER A 117 -15.95 4.07 -0.54
N VAL A 118 -14.74 4.29 -0.02
CA VAL A 118 -14.37 3.85 1.33
C VAL A 118 -13.52 4.90 2.06
N LEU A 119 -13.33 4.73 3.36
CA LEU A 119 -12.27 5.41 4.10
C LEU A 119 -10.93 4.72 3.80
N ILE A 120 -10.06 5.38 3.03
CA ILE A 120 -8.70 4.89 2.79
C ILE A 120 -7.74 5.42 3.84
N HIS A 121 -6.72 4.63 4.16
CA HIS A 121 -5.60 5.05 4.99
C HIS A 121 -4.69 6.04 4.25
N GLY A 122 -4.45 5.80 2.96
CA GLY A 122 -3.57 6.61 2.12
C GLY A 122 -2.07 6.40 2.38
N ASP A 123 -1.68 5.59 3.37
CA ASP A 123 -0.28 5.25 3.69
C ASP A 123 -0.18 3.86 4.32
N TYR A 124 -1.08 2.96 3.95
CA TYR A 124 -1.15 1.63 4.55
C TYR A 124 0.06 0.79 4.17
N SER A 125 1.01 0.64 5.10
CA SER A 125 2.31 0.04 4.79
C SER A 125 2.97 -0.57 6.03
N PRO A 126 3.92 -1.52 5.87
CA PRO A 126 4.65 -2.09 7.01
C PRO A 126 5.44 -1.06 7.85
N LYS A 127 5.72 0.14 7.31
CA LYS A 127 6.36 1.23 8.06
C LYS A 127 5.41 1.99 8.99
N ASN A 128 4.11 1.71 8.91
CA ASN A 128 3.08 2.32 9.74
C ASN A 128 2.35 1.26 10.58
N ILE A 129 2.93 0.06 10.71
CA ILE A 129 2.38 -1.05 11.50
C ILE A 129 3.45 -1.52 12.48
N LEU A 130 3.16 -1.41 13.77
CA LEU A 130 3.90 -2.05 14.85
C LEU A 130 3.39 -3.47 15.06
N VAL A 131 4.28 -4.39 15.42
CA VAL A 131 3.96 -5.80 15.66
C VAL A 131 4.59 -6.31 16.95
N LYS A 132 3.88 -7.22 17.62
CA LYS A 132 4.37 -8.00 18.77
C LYS A 132 3.67 -9.34 18.79
N ASP A 133 4.43 -10.44 18.78
CA ASP A 133 3.89 -11.79 18.57
C ASP A 133 3.02 -11.80 17.30
N ASP A 134 1.73 -12.08 17.43
CA ASP A 134 0.75 -11.97 16.33
C ASP A 134 -0.05 -10.66 16.38
N GLY A 135 0.20 -9.77 17.33
CA GLY A 135 -0.50 -8.48 17.47
C GLY A 135 -0.05 -7.48 16.41
N ILE A 136 -0.98 -6.63 15.97
CA ILE A 136 -0.72 -5.50 15.06
C ILE A 136 -1.20 -4.20 15.67
N CYS A 137 -0.55 -3.09 15.32
CA CYS A 137 -0.94 -1.75 15.74
C CYS A 137 -0.63 -0.78 14.59
N ILE A 138 -1.68 -0.38 13.89
CA ILE A 138 -1.69 0.53 12.75
C ILE A 138 -1.58 1.97 13.27
N LEU A 139 -0.68 2.72 12.64
CA LEU A 139 -0.30 4.08 13.00
C LEU A 139 -0.45 5.01 11.80
N ASP A 140 -0.25 6.30 12.06
CA ASP A 140 -0.01 7.33 11.05
C ASP A 140 -1.10 7.46 9.97
N MET A 141 -2.13 8.20 10.35
CA MET A 141 -3.40 8.30 9.63
C MET A 141 -3.57 9.66 8.93
N GLU A 142 -2.45 10.33 8.60
CA GLU A 142 -2.43 11.73 8.15
C GLU A 142 -2.99 11.95 6.74
N VAL A 143 -2.85 10.95 5.85
CA VAL A 143 -3.23 11.05 4.43
C VAL A 143 -4.69 10.65 4.17
N ALA A 144 -5.38 10.18 5.19
CA ALA A 144 -6.65 9.53 4.99
C ALA A 144 -7.77 10.46 4.52
N CYS A 145 -8.56 9.91 3.61
CA CYS A 145 -9.71 10.56 3.05
C CYS A 145 -10.76 9.52 2.66
N TYR A 146 -11.94 9.98 2.28
CA TYR A 146 -12.89 9.16 1.56
C TYR A 146 -12.40 9.03 0.11
N GLY A 147 -12.05 7.81 -0.30
CA GLY A 147 -11.26 7.54 -1.49
C GLY A 147 -11.51 6.16 -2.08
N ASN A 148 -10.63 5.78 -3.00
CA ASN A 148 -10.71 4.52 -3.72
C ASN A 148 -9.85 3.43 -3.05
N PRO A 149 -10.41 2.26 -2.66
CA PRO A 149 -9.67 1.20 -1.96
C PRO A 149 -8.47 0.67 -2.74
N CYS A 150 -8.47 0.83 -4.07
CA CYS A 150 -7.38 0.49 -4.97
C CYS A 150 -6.03 1.02 -4.48
N PHE A 151 -6.02 2.26 -3.98
CA PHE A 151 -4.78 2.91 -3.58
C PHE A 151 -4.07 2.18 -2.43
N ASP A 152 -4.78 1.88 -1.35
CA ASP A 152 -4.18 1.23 -0.18
C ASP A 152 -3.66 -0.17 -0.52
N VAL A 153 -4.39 -0.92 -1.35
CA VAL A 153 -3.97 -2.27 -1.79
C VAL A 153 -2.70 -2.18 -2.64
N ALA A 154 -2.65 -1.25 -3.60
CA ALA A 154 -1.47 -1.03 -4.45
C ALA A 154 -0.28 -0.53 -3.63
N PHE A 155 -0.50 0.43 -2.74
CA PHE A 155 0.53 1.02 -1.89
C PHE A 155 1.11 0.02 -0.92
N PHE A 156 0.27 -0.80 -0.30
CA PHE A 156 0.69 -1.90 0.56
C PHE A 156 1.52 -2.93 -0.21
N SER A 157 1.04 -3.37 -1.38
CA SER A 157 1.71 -4.38 -2.23
C SER A 157 3.10 -3.94 -2.70
N ASN A 158 3.24 -2.66 -3.07
CA ASN A 158 4.50 -2.05 -3.47
C ASN A 158 5.63 -2.30 -2.45
N HIS A 159 5.32 -2.30 -1.14
CA HIS A 159 6.33 -2.53 -0.12
C HIS A 159 6.85 -3.97 -0.03
N PHE A 160 6.11 -4.97 -0.49
CA PHE A 160 6.55 -6.37 -0.52
C PHE A 160 7.35 -6.65 -1.78
N LEU A 161 6.89 -6.13 -2.93
CA LEU A 161 7.60 -6.25 -4.20
C LEU A 161 9.00 -5.62 -4.13
N LEU A 162 9.12 -4.41 -3.56
CA LEU A 162 10.42 -3.75 -3.41
C LEU A 162 11.37 -4.50 -2.46
N LYS A 163 10.84 -5.18 -1.43
CA LYS A 163 11.67 -6.02 -0.55
C LYS A 163 12.12 -7.30 -1.24
N ALA A 164 11.25 -7.91 -2.06
CA ALA A 164 11.61 -9.08 -2.83
C ALA A 164 12.77 -8.79 -3.80
N VAL A 165 12.77 -7.61 -4.44
CA VAL A 165 13.90 -7.19 -5.29
C VAL A 165 15.16 -6.94 -4.47
N LYS A 166 15.03 -6.28 -3.30
CA LYS A 166 16.17 -5.94 -2.44
C LYS A 166 16.87 -7.16 -1.83
N HIS A 167 16.09 -8.17 -1.44
CA HIS A 167 16.53 -9.35 -0.70
C HIS A 167 16.20 -10.60 -1.52
N PRO A 168 16.99 -10.91 -2.56
CA PRO A 168 16.76 -12.07 -3.41
C PRO A 168 16.70 -13.38 -2.60
N GLU A 169 17.47 -13.48 -1.51
CA GLU A 169 17.48 -14.61 -0.57
C GLU A 169 16.12 -14.92 0.07
N TRP A 170 15.23 -13.92 0.16
CA TRP A 170 13.91 -14.01 0.79
C TRP A 170 12.78 -13.66 -0.18
N SER A 171 13.11 -13.45 -1.46
CA SER A 171 12.20 -12.94 -2.48
C SER A 171 10.91 -13.75 -2.59
N HIS A 172 11.04 -15.07 -2.75
CA HIS A 172 9.91 -16.01 -2.82
C HIS A 172 9.02 -15.90 -1.59
N GLY A 173 9.59 -15.83 -0.38
CA GLY A 173 8.82 -15.69 0.86
C GLY A 173 7.99 -14.39 0.92
N TYR A 174 8.55 -13.26 0.48
CA TYR A 174 7.77 -12.01 0.42
C TYR A 174 6.64 -12.08 -0.59
N LEU A 175 6.89 -12.70 -1.74
CA LEU A 175 5.94 -12.80 -2.85
C LEU A 175 4.80 -13.79 -2.52
N GLU A 176 5.11 -14.90 -1.84
CA GLU A 176 4.11 -15.83 -1.30
C GLU A 176 3.25 -15.17 -0.22
N LEU A 177 3.88 -14.44 0.70
CA LEU A 177 3.16 -13.71 1.76
C LEU A 177 2.24 -12.64 1.14
N LEU A 178 2.70 -11.93 0.10
CA LEU A 178 1.86 -10.98 -0.63
C LEU A 178 0.70 -11.69 -1.35
N SER A 179 0.97 -12.79 -2.07
CA SER A 179 -0.07 -13.58 -2.73
C SER A 179 -1.13 -14.07 -1.73
N TYR A 180 -0.71 -14.53 -0.56
CA TYR A 180 -1.60 -14.89 0.54
C TYR A 180 -2.51 -13.73 0.95
N MET A 181 -1.93 -12.56 1.24
CA MET A 181 -2.71 -11.39 1.65
C MET A 181 -3.66 -10.91 0.56
N MET A 182 -3.22 -10.86 -0.70
CA MET A 182 -4.07 -10.40 -1.81
C MET A 182 -5.26 -11.33 -2.01
N ARG A 183 -5.07 -12.65 -1.97
CA ARG A 183 -6.19 -13.62 -1.99
C ARG A 183 -7.18 -13.34 -0.86
N LEU A 184 -6.69 -13.22 0.38
CA LEU A 184 -7.55 -12.90 1.52
C LEU A 184 -8.32 -11.59 1.37
N TYR A 185 -7.71 -10.56 0.79
CA TYR A 185 -8.36 -9.27 0.55
C TYR A 185 -9.46 -9.38 -0.50
N PHE A 186 -9.14 -9.94 -1.67
CA PHE A 186 -10.07 -10.01 -2.81
C PHE A 186 -11.18 -11.04 -2.61
N ASP A 187 -10.95 -12.09 -1.81
CA ASP A 187 -12.00 -13.04 -1.41
C ASP A 187 -13.03 -12.42 -0.44
N ARG A 188 -12.67 -11.32 0.24
CA ARG A 188 -13.48 -10.72 1.33
C ARG A 188 -13.99 -9.32 1.05
N VAL A 189 -13.42 -8.60 0.09
CA VAL A 189 -13.88 -7.26 -0.27
C VAL A 189 -15.27 -7.34 -0.89
N THR A 190 -16.21 -6.57 -0.37
CA THR A 190 -17.60 -6.55 -0.86
C THR A 190 -18.04 -5.17 -1.35
N CYS A 191 -17.24 -4.13 -1.09
CA CYS A 191 -17.61 -2.75 -1.37
C CYS A 191 -17.48 -2.34 -2.85
N VAL A 192 -16.68 -3.07 -3.62
CA VAL A 192 -16.38 -2.83 -5.05
C VAL A 192 -16.26 -4.19 -5.74
N GLU A 193 -16.60 -4.27 -7.03
CA GLU A 193 -16.39 -5.50 -7.82
C GLU A 193 -14.91 -5.91 -7.79
N PRO A 194 -14.58 -7.11 -7.27
CA PRO A 194 -13.19 -7.50 -6.98
C PRO A 194 -12.28 -7.51 -8.21
N THR A 195 -12.75 -7.95 -9.38
CA THR A 195 -11.95 -8.08 -10.59
C THR A 195 -11.50 -6.72 -11.13
N LEU A 196 -12.41 -5.76 -11.15
CA LEU A 196 -12.15 -4.38 -11.54
C LEU A 196 -11.19 -3.73 -10.54
N LEU A 197 -11.44 -3.91 -9.24
CA LEU A 197 -10.60 -3.37 -8.19
C LEU A 197 -9.17 -3.91 -8.30
N GLU A 198 -9.01 -5.21 -8.53
CA GLU A 198 -7.72 -5.87 -8.66
C GLU A 198 -6.92 -5.32 -9.85
N ARG A 199 -7.55 -5.25 -11.03
CA ARG A 199 -6.94 -4.68 -12.23
C ARG A 199 -6.45 -3.24 -11.99
N GLN A 200 -7.29 -2.41 -11.37
CA GLN A 200 -6.94 -1.01 -11.10
C GLN A 200 -5.82 -0.89 -10.05
N ALA A 201 -5.81 -1.76 -9.04
CA ALA A 201 -4.74 -1.80 -8.04
C ALA A 201 -3.39 -2.16 -8.67
N ILE A 202 -3.37 -3.11 -9.62
CA ILE A 202 -2.16 -3.48 -10.35
C ILE A 202 -1.67 -2.34 -11.26
N GLN A 203 -2.56 -1.64 -11.95
CA GLN A 203 -2.18 -0.48 -12.76
C GLN A 203 -1.61 0.65 -11.89
N THR A 204 -2.23 0.90 -10.73
CA THR A 204 -1.73 1.87 -9.75
C THR A 204 -0.36 1.46 -9.22
N LEU A 205 -0.18 0.18 -8.90
CA LEU A 205 1.08 -0.40 -8.42
C LEU A 205 2.24 -0.17 -9.40
N GLY A 206 2.00 -0.26 -10.71
CA GLY A 206 3.01 0.06 -11.73
C GLY A 206 3.57 1.48 -11.57
N PHE A 207 2.71 2.48 -11.38
CA PHE A 207 3.17 3.86 -11.13
C PHE A 207 3.87 4.01 -9.78
N LEU A 208 3.36 3.35 -8.74
CA LEU A 208 3.99 3.38 -7.41
C LEU A 208 5.41 2.79 -7.44
N LEU A 209 5.63 1.70 -8.15
CA LEU A 209 6.95 1.10 -8.32
C LEU A 209 7.92 2.05 -9.04
N LEU A 210 7.49 2.66 -10.15
CA LEU A 210 8.29 3.67 -10.85
C LEU A 210 8.64 4.86 -9.94
N ALA A 211 7.66 5.35 -9.16
CA ALA A 211 7.87 6.47 -8.25
C ALA A 211 8.89 6.18 -7.15
N ARG A 212 8.98 4.93 -6.69
CA ARG A 212 9.95 4.54 -5.66
C ARG A 212 11.37 4.42 -6.20
N VAL A 213 11.57 4.56 -7.51
CA VAL A 213 12.90 4.63 -8.12
C VAL A 213 13.17 6.02 -8.69
N ASP A 214 12.21 6.59 -9.40
CA ASP A 214 12.36 7.79 -10.22
C ASP A 214 11.39 8.93 -9.87
N GLY A 215 10.64 8.80 -8.77
CA GLY A 215 9.74 9.82 -8.25
C GLY A 215 10.39 10.77 -7.24
N LYS A 216 9.58 11.61 -6.60
CA LYS A 216 10.07 12.58 -5.59
C LYS A 216 10.49 11.94 -4.27
N SER A 217 10.13 10.69 -4.03
CA SER A 217 10.42 9.97 -2.79
C SER A 217 10.88 8.56 -3.13
N PRO A 218 12.14 8.42 -3.63
CA PRO A 218 12.70 7.11 -3.90
C PRO A 218 12.84 6.28 -2.62
N VAL A 219 12.94 4.96 -2.77
CA VAL A 219 13.13 4.05 -1.64
C VAL A 219 14.57 4.04 -1.18
N GLU A 220 14.78 4.37 0.10
CA GLU A 220 16.11 4.61 0.68
C GLU A 220 17.05 3.39 0.66
N TYR A 221 16.49 2.17 0.66
CA TYR A 221 17.28 0.93 0.77
C TYR A 221 17.63 0.29 -0.58
N LEU A 222 17.00 0.71 -1.69
CA LEU A 222 17.21 0.14 -3.03
C LEU A 222 18.20 1.01 -3.82
N THR A 223 19.48 0.85 -3.51
CA THR A 223 20.56 1.69 -4.05
C THR A 223 21.27 1.09 -5.26
N ALA A 224 21.21 -0.23 -5.47
CA ALA A 224 21.87 -0.89 -6.58
C ALA A 224 21.17 -0.58 -7.91
N ALA A 225 21.94 -0.20 -8.94
CA ALA A 225 21.40 0.14 -10.25
C ALA A 225 20.66 -1.05 -10.89
N GLN A 226 21.16 -2.27 -10.70
CA GLN A 226 20.53 -3.51 -11.18
C GLN A 226 19.13 -3.70 -10.58
N ASP A 227 18.98 -3.49 -9.26
CA ASP A 227 17.69 -3.58 -8.56
C ASP A 227 16.71 -2.52 -9.05
N GLN A 228 17.18 -1.28 -9.17
CA GLN A 228 16.37 -0.17 -9.67
C GLN A 228 15.90 -0.43 -11.11
N ASN A 229 16.76 -0.96 -11.97
CA ASN A 229 16.41 -1.31 -13.35
C ASN A 229 15.38 -2.44 -13.40
N LEU A 230 15.54 -3.49 -12.57
CA LEU A 230 14.54 -4.56 -12.46
C LEU A 230 13.16 -3.99 -12.06
N VAL A 231 13.11 -3.08 -11.09
CA VAL A 231 11.86 -2.40 -10.71
C VAL A 231 11.28 -1.58 -11.87
N ARG A 232 12.11 -0.82 -12.60
CA ARG A 232 11.65 -0.04 -13.77
C ARG A 232 11.06 -0.94 -14.86
N GLU A 233 11.73 -2.04 -15.17
CA GLU A 233 11.29 -3.01 -16.19
C GLU A 233 9.99 -3.70 -15.76
N ALA A 234 9.93 -4.19 -14.53
CA ALA A 234 8.73 -4.80 -13.96
C ALA A 234 7.53 -3.85 -14.00
N ALA A 235 7.72 -2.61 -13.55
CA ALA A 235 6.69 -1.61 -13.52
C ALA A 235 6.23 -1.22 -14.92
N SER A 236 7.15 -1.06 -15.86
CA SER A 236 6.83 -0.77 -17.26
C SER A 236 6.07 -1.92 -17.90
N GLU A 237 6.43 -3.17 -17.62
CA GLU A 237 5.73 -4.35 -18.13
C GLU A 237 4.31 -4.46 -17.53
N ILE A 238 4.13 -4.18 -16.23
CA ILE A 238 2.81 -4.06 -15.60
C ILE A 238 1.96 -2.95 -16.25
N LEU A 239 2.57 -1.83 -16.64
CA LEU A 239 1.85 -0.72 -17.27
C LEU A 239 1.56 -0.97 -18.75
N CYS A 240 2.37 -1.78 -19.43
CA CYS A 240 2.14 -2.17 -20.82
C CYS A 240 1.15 -3.32 -20.95
N GLN A 241 1.19 -4.29 -20.05
CA GLN A 241 0.30 -5.46 -20.06
C GLN A 241 -0.97 -5.17 -19.25
N ASP A 242 -2.11 -5.63 -19.73
CA ASP A 242 -3.37 -5.48 -18.99
C ASP A 242 -3.59 -6.68 -18.05
N PHE A 243 -2.69 -6.82 -17.06
CA PHE A 243 -2.84 -7.84 -16.01
C PHE A 243 -4.16 -7.67 -15.27
N SER A 244 -4.84 -8.79 -15.07
CA SER A 244 -6.13 -8.86 -14.39
C SER A 244 -6.01 -9.36 -12.96
N THR A 245 -4.88 -9.96 -12.56
CA THR A 245 -4.68 -10.55 -11.23
C THR A 245 -3.31 -10.24 -10.63
N TYR A 246 -3.23 -10.12 -9.31
CA TYR A 246 -1.98 -9.96 -8.58
C TYR A 246 -1.05 -11.14 -8.79
N GLN A 247 -1.60 -12.34 -9.00
CA GLN A 247 -0.80 -13.52 -9.30
C GLN A 247 0.02 -13.32 -10.58
N GLN A 248 -0.49 -12.63 -11.61
CA GLN A 248 0.29 -12.33 -12.81
C GLN A 248 1.42 -11.34 -12.52
N ALA A 249 1.14 -10.27 -11.77
CA ALA A 249 2.17 -9.29 -11.38
C ALA A 249 3.25 -9.92 -10.48
N ILE A 250 2.87 -10.81 -9.57
CA ILE A 250 3.79 -11.55 -8.70
C ILE A 250 4.64 -12.53 -9.52
N SER A 251 4.02 -13.34 -10.39
CA SER A 251 4.75 -14.27 -11.26
C SER A 251 5.71 -13.55 -12.20
N LEU A 252 5.38 -12.34 -12.65
CA LEU A 252 6.31 -11.51 -13.40
C LEU A 252 7.57 -11.19 -12.59
N LEU A 253 7.41 -10.79 -11.33
CA LEU A 253 8.53 -10.45 -10.45
C LEU A 253 9.35 -11.66 -10.06
N VAL A 254 8.72 -12.82 -9.81
CA VAL A 254 9.44 -14.08 -9.60
C VAL A 254 10.39 -14.33 -10.77
N ARG A 255 9.89 -14.34 -12.01
CA ARG A 255 10.72 -14.56 -13.20
C ARG A 255 11.87 -13.56 -13.29
N LYS A 256 11.60 -12.26 -13.14
CA LYS A 256 12.65 -11.23 -13.25
C LYS A 256 13.71 -11.33 -12.15
N ILE A 257 13.33 -11.76 -10.94
CA ILE A 257 14.27 -11.95 -9.83
C ILE A 257 15.09 -13.23 -10.05
N ASP A 258 14.47 -14.31 -10.50
CA ASP A 258 15.16 -15.58 -10.79
C ASP A 258 16.13 -15.45 -11.98
N ASP A 259 15.78 -14.63 -12.98
CA ASP A 259 16.64 -14.31 -14.14
C ASP A 259 17.78 -13.32 -13.80
N LYS A 260 17.77 -12.73 -12.59
CA LYS A 260 18.78 -11.77 -12.17
C LYS A 260 20.09 -12.49 -11.88
N GLU A 261 21.13 -12.20 -12.67
CA GLU A 261 22.47 -12.71 -12.38
C GLU A 261 22.92 -12.28 -10.98
N PRO A 262 23.54 -13.19 -10.17
CA PRO A 262 24.08 -12.85 -8.88
C PRO A 262 25.08 -11.70 -9.03
N SER A 263 24.90 -10.63 -8.24
CA SER A 263 25.86 -9.54 -8.22
C SER A 263 27.22 -10.09 -7.73
N LEU A 264 28.21 -10.10 -8.63
CA LEU A 264 29.61 -10.49 -8.35
C LEU A 264 30.25 -9.62 -7.27
#